data_AF-A0A8B3GEQ9-F1
#
_entry.id   AF-A0A8B3GEQ9-F1
#
_cell.length_a   1.000
_cell.length_b   1.000
_cell.length_c   1.000
_cell.angle_alpha   90.00
_cell.angle_beta   90.00
_cell.angle_gamma   90.00
#
_symmetry.space_group_name_H-M   'P 1'
#
loop_
_entity.id
_entity.type
_entity.pdbx_description
1 polymer ?
#
loop_
_entity_poly.entity_id
_entity_poly.type
_entity_poly.pdbx_seq_one_letter_code
_entity_poly.pdbx_strand_id
1 'polypeptide(L)'
;MLTSNDPTRYPLIRHIADKRYAGTGLITPVKKPAGLPQPETHKNYNRAINKIRWQIEQAIANLKTWHTLKIGYRRPADTLSNTITAILGIIFTYTL
;
A
#
# COMPACT_ATOMS: atom_id res chain seq x y z
N MET A 1 -14.84 -22.28 15.33
CA MET A 1 -14.89 -21.01 16.08
C MET A 1 -13.51 -20.81 16.69
N LEU A 2 -12.76 -19.82 16.24
CA LEU A 2 -11.45 -19.48 16.80
C LEU A 2 -11.56 -18.08 17.42
N THR A 3 -11.38 -18.02 18.73
CA THR A 3 -11.48 -16.82 19.58
C THR A 3 -10.22 -15.96 19.43
N SER A 4 -10.42 -14.65 19.33
CA SER A 4 -9.48 -13.65 18.79
C SER A 4 -8.38 -13.13 19.74
N ASN A 5 -8.04 -13.81 20.83
CA ASN A 5 -7.31 -13.17 21.95
C ASN A 5 -6.00 -13.89 22.36
N ASP A 6 -5.09 -14.16 21.42
CA ASP A 6 -3.72 -14.61 21.74
C ASP A 6 -2.71 -13.45 21.55
N PRO A 7 -2.07 -12.96 22.63
CA PRO A 7 -1.17 -11.81 22.60
C PRO A 7 0.24 -12.13 22.05
N THR A 8 0.54 -13.38 21.67
CA THR A 8 1.86 -13.79 21.16
C THR A 8 1.97 -13.88 19.64
N ARG A 9 0.87 -13.63 18.91
CA ARG A 9 0.99 -13.38 17.46
C ARG A 9 1.69 -12.05 17.25
N TYR A 10 2.88 -12.10 16.64
CA TYR A 10 3.58 -11.00 15.98
C TYR A 10 2.61 -9.88 15.62
N PRO A 11 2.90 -8.59 15.92
CA PRO A 11 1.96 -7.50 15.65
C PRO A 11 1.45 -7.69 14.24
N LEU A 12 0.14 -7.91 14.05
CA LEU A 12 -0.46 -8.14 12.74
C LEU A 12 0.06 -7.05 11.81
N ILE A 13 1.09 -7.37 11.02
CA ILE A 13 1.72 -6.35 10.22
C ILE A 13 0.69 -6.07 9.13
N ARG A 14 0.11 -4.87 9.17
CA ARG A 14 -1.01 -4.45 8.34
C ARG A 14 -0.49 -4.09 6.95
N HIS A 15 0.12 -5.06 6.27
CA HIS A 15 0.54 -4.93 4.90
C HIS A 15 -0.67 -4.99 3.99
N ILE A 16 -0.75 -4.06 3.05
CA ILE A 16 -1.73 -4.18 1.98
C ILE A 16 -1.04 -4.72 0.73
N ALA A 17 -1.73 -5.57 0.00
CA ALA A 17 -1.14 -6.28 -1.12
C ALA A 17 -2.02 -6.17 -2.35
N ASP A 18 -1.46 -6.59 -3.47
CA ASP A 18 -2.26 -6.69 -4.68
C ASP A 18 -3.42 -7.67 -4.52
N LYS A 19 -4.48 -7.46 -5.29
CA LYS A 19 -5.67 -8.31 -5.34
C LYS A 19 -5.34 -9.78 -5.67
N ARG A 20 -4.18 -10.05 -6.30
CA ARG A 20 -3.66 -11.40 -6.54
C ARG A 20 -3.23 -12.14 -5.27
N TYR A 21 -2.87 -11.43 -4.21
CA TYR A 21 -2.48 -12.01 -2.91
C TYR A 21 -3.68 -12.25 -1.98
N ALA A 22 -4.90 -12.24 -2.49
CA ALA A 22 -6.07 -12.58 -1.70
C ALA A 22 -5.93 -14.01 -1.12
N GLY A 23 -6.07 -14.15 0.20
CA GLY A 23 -5.93 -15.44 0.90
C GLY A 23 -4.61 -15.63 1.67
N THR A 24 -3.67 -14.69 1.59
CA THR A 24 -2.37 -14.78 2.29
C THR A 24 -2.37 -14.16 3.70
N GLY A 25 -3.52 -13.67 4.18
CA GLY A 25 -3.61 -12.91 5.44
C GLY A 25 -3.23 -11.43 5.33
N LEU A 26 -2.79 -10.97 4.14
CA LEU A 26 -2.53 -9.56 3.84
C LEU A 26 -3.83 -8.79 3.59
N ILE A 27 -3.81 -7.49 3.85
CA ILE A 27 -4.92 -6.59 3.55
C ILE A 27 -5.03 -6.46 2.03
N THR A 28 -6.05 -7.05 1.43
CA THR A 28 -6.21 -7.04 -0.03
C THR A 28 -7.59 -6.48 -0.41
N PRO A 29 -7.72 -5.84 -1.58
CA PRO A 29 -9.02 -5.49 -2.12
C PRO A 29 -9.88 -6.74 -2.30
N VAL A 30 -11.13 -6.68 -1.86
CA VAL A 30 -12.10 -7.76 -1.98
C VAL A 30 -12.45 -7.96 -3.46
N LYS A 31 -12.32 -9.21 -3.93
CA LYS A 31 -12.72 -9.60 -5.28
C LYS A 31 -14.24 -9.46 -5.43
N LYS A 32 -14.67 -8.91 -6.57
CA LYS A 32 -16.10 -8.87 -6.92
C LYS A 32 -16.56 -10.32 -7.13
N PRO A 33 -17.65 -10.77 -6.48
CA PRO A 33 -18.23 -12.08 -6.74
C PRO A 33 -18.76 -12.18 -8.18
N ALA A 34 -18.66 -13.36 -8.78
CA ALA A 34 -19.16 -13.60 -10.14
C ALA A 34 -20.69 -13.49 -10.15
N GLY A 35 -21.25 -12.78 -11.15
CA GLY A 35 -22.70 -12.65 -11.34
C GLY A 35 -23.44 -11.79 -10.33
N LEU A 36 -22.81 -11.31 -9.25
CA LEU A 36 -23.47 -10.55 -8.19
C LEU A 36 -23.01 -9.08 -8.13
N PRO A 37 -23.90 -8.16 -7.75
CA PRO A 37 -23.51 -6.80 -7.38
C PRO A 37 -22.51 -6.82 -6.23
N GLN A 38 -21.53 -5.91 -6.28
CA GLN A 38 -20.61 -5.77 -5.17
C GLN A 38 -21.30 -5.02 -4.02
N PRO A 39 -21.29 -5.55 -2.78
CA PRO A 39 -21.82 -4.85 -1.62
C PRO A 39 -21.17 -3.47 -1.46
N GLU A 40 -21.96 -2.47 -1.07
CA GLU A 40 -21.47 -1.09 -0.92
C GLU A 40 -20.35 -0.98 0.13
N THR A 41 -20.43 -1.80 1.18
CA THR A 41 -19.37 -1.97 2.18
C THR A 41 -18.04 -2.39 1.55
N HIS A 42 -18.06 -3.38 0.65
CA HIS A 42 -16.87 -3.83 -0.08
C HIS A 42 -16.36 -2.77 -1.05
N LYS A 43 -17.23 -1.96 -1.67
CA LYS A 43 -16.79 -0.86 -2.53
C LYS A 43 -16.07 0.23 -1.73
N ASN A 44 -16.63 0.64 -0.60
CA ASN A 44 -16.04 1.66 0.27
C ASN A 44 -14.68 1.20 0.81
N TYR A 45 -14.59 -0.05 1.27
CA TYR A 45 -13.33 -0.66 1.68
C TYR A 45 -12.31 -0.68 0.53
N ASN A 46 -12.68 -1.20 -0.65
CA ASN A 46 -11.78 -1.24 -1.81
C ASN A 46 -11.33 0.15 -2.24
N ARG A 47 -12.20 1.16 -2.15
CA ARG A 47 -11.86 2.55 -2.48
C ARG A 47 -10.81 3.10 -1.53
N ALA A 48 -10.92 2.83 -0.23
CA ALA A 48 -9.92 3.24 0.76
C ALA A 48 -8.56 2.58 0.50
N ILE A 49 -8.54 1.27 0.27
CA ILE A 49 -7.32 0.52 -0.03
C ILE A 49 -6.69 0.97 -1.35
N ASN A 50 -7.48 1.13 -2.40
CA ASN A 50 -6.99 1.57 -3.71
C ASN A 50 -6.46 3.00 -3.69
N LYS A 51 -6.99 3.89 -2.83
CA LYS A 51 -6.45 5.25 -2.68
C LYS A 51 -4.99 5.21 -2.18
N ILE A 52 -4.71 4.37 -1.18
CA ILE A 52 -3.36 4.20 -0.63
C ILE A 52 -2.45 3.60 -1.71
N ARG A 53 -2.90 2.52 -2.37
CA ARG A 53 -2.15 1.87 -3.46
C ARG A 53 -1.83 2.82 -4.61
N TRP A 54 -2.79 3.65 -5.02
CA TRP A 54 -2.59 4.62 -6.09
C TRP A 54 -1.45 5.59 -5.74
N GLN A 55 -1.39 6.10 -4.51
CA GLN A 55 -0.29 6.99 -4.08
C GLN A 55 1.08 6.29 -4.15
N ILE A 56 1.14 5.02 -3.75
CA ILE A 56 2.35 4.18 -3.83
C ILE A 56 2.77 3.98 -5.30
N GLU A 57 1.83 3.60 -6.17
CA GLU A 57 2.09 3.39 -7.60
C GLU A 57 2.58 4.67 -8.28
N GLN A 58 2.02 5.84 -7.92
CA GLN A 58 2.52 7.14 -8.39
C GLN A 58 3.94 7.42 -7.91
N ALA A 59 4.27 7.13 -6.65
CA ALA A 59 5.63 7.29 -6.12
C ALA A 59 6.64 6.40 -6.87
N ILE A 60 6.28 5.14 -7.13
CA ILE A 60 7.11 4.20 -7.91
C ILE A 60 7.26 4.67 -9.35
N ALA A 61 6.20 5.14 -10.00
CA ALA A 61 6.26 5.65 -11.37
C ALA A 61 7.16 6.90 -11.47
N ASN A 62 7.04 7.83 -10.52
CA ASN A 62 7.88 9.03 -10.44
C ASN A 62 9.35 8.69 -10.18
N LEU A 63 9.63 7.63 -9.42
CA LEU A 63 10.98 7.12 -9.21
C LEU A 63 11.53 6.46 -10.49
N LYS A 64 10.76 5.57 -11.14
CA LYS A 64 11.15 4.86 -12.37
C LYS A 64 11.44 5.82 -13.53
N THR A 65 10.72 6.94 -13.60
CA THR A 65 10.91 7.98 -14.62
C THR A 65 12.02 8.96 -14.27
N TRP A 66 12.76 8.73 -13.16
CA TRP A 66 13.77 9.64 -12.61
C TRP A 66 13.23 11.04 -12.29
N HIS A 67 11.90 11.24 -12.32
CA HIS A 67 11.28 12.54 -12.22
C HIS A 67 11.53 13.16 -10.84
N THR A 68 11.32 12.40 -9.76
CA THR A 68 11.63 12.84 -8.39
C THR A 68 13.11 13.14 -8.21
N LEU A 69 14.01 12.35 -8.82
CA LEU A 69 15.46 12.56 -8.70
C LEU A 69 15.90 13.81 -9.48
N LYS A 70 15.36 14.03 -10.67
CA LYS A 70 15.61 15.20 -11.51
C LYS A 70 15.08 16.50 -10.91
N ILE A 71 13.88 16.47 -10.31
CA ILE A 71 13.30 17.63 -9.62
C ILE A 71 13.98 17.86 -8.28
N GLY A 72 14.23 16.80 -7.52
CA GLY A 72 14.88 16.84 -6.21
C GLY A 72 16.30 17.42 -6.29
N TYR A 73 17.04 17.13 -7.37
CA TYR A 73 18.35 17.75 -7.63
C TYR A 73 18.30 19.29 -7.78
N ARG A 74 17.15 19.86 -8.15
CA ARG A 74 16.96 21.32 -8.22
C ARG A 74 16.50 21.96 -6.90
N ARG A 75 16.14 21.15 -5.91
CA ARG A 75 15.75 21.62 -4.57
C ARG A 75 16.96 21.61 -3.65
N PRO A 76 16.95 22.39 -2.55
CA PRO A 76 18.07 22.38 -1.64
C PRO A 76 18.29 20.94 -1.10
N ALA A 77 19.55 20.55 -1.02
CA ALA A 77 19.98 19.16 -0.80
C ALA A 77 19.49 18.58 0.54
N ASP A 78 19.13 19.44 1.48
CA ASP A 78 18.54 19.12 2.78
C ASP A 78 17.20 18.38 2.68
N THR A 79 16.40 18.65 1.65
CA THR A 79 15.07 18.03 1.45
C THR A 79 15.10 16.74 0.64
N LEU A 80 16.20 16.46 -0.07
CA LEU A 80 16.36 15.28 -0.92
C LEU A 80 16.37 13.99 -0.09
N SER A 81 17.11 13.98 1.02
CA SER A 81 17.19 12.83 1.92
C SER A 81 15.81 12.45 2.46
N ASN A 82 15.04 13.43 2.94
CA ASN A 82 13.68 13.18 3.45
C ASN A 82 12.74 12.64 2.36
N THR A 83 12.87 13.13 1.12
CA THR A 83 12.05 12.65 0.00
C THR A 83 12.40 11.21 -0.36
N ILE A 84 13.69 10.87 -0.40
CA ILE A 84 14.16 9.50 -0.66
C ILE A 84 13.73 8.57 0.49
N THR A 85 13.93 8.97 1.75
CA THR A 85 13.48 8.20 2.92
C THR A 85 11.97 8.01 2.95
N ALA A 86 11.18 9.02 2.56
CA ALA A 86 9.73 8.87 2.44
C ALA A 86 9.34 7.89 1.33
N ILE A 87 9.98 7.97 0.15
CA ILE A 87 9.74 7.04 -0.96
C ILE A 87 10.16 5.61 -0.58
N LEU A 88 11.33 5.44 0.03
CA LEU A 88 11.79 4.16 0.54
C LEU A 88 10.85 3.64 1.62
N GLY A 89 10.38 4.49 2.53
CA GLY A 89 9.36 4.14 3.51
C GLY A 89 8.09 3.63 2.83
N ILE A 90 7.55 4.36 1.85
CA ILE A 90 6.37 3.98 1.08
C ILE A 90 6.56 2.64 0.33
N ILE A 91 7.76 2.37 -0.17
CA ILE A 91 8.09 1.13 -0.92
C ILE A 91 8.33 -0.06 0.03
N PHE A 92 9.13 0.12 1.09
CA PHE A 92 9.64 -0.96 1.95
C PHE A 92 8.83 -1.21 3.23
N THR A 93 8.15 -0.20 3.80
CA THR A 93 7.28 -0.43 5.00
C THR A 93 6.03 -1.24 4.67
N TYR A 94 5.79 -1.50 3.38
CA TYR A 94 4.75 -2.39 2.91
C TYR A 94 5.23 -3.83 2.64
N THR A 95 6.54 -4.09 2.77
CA THR A 95 7.18 -5.38 2.41
C THR A 95 8.08 -5.95 3.51
N LEU A 96 7.81 -5.68 4.79
CA LEU A 96 8.59 -6.20 5.92
C LEU A 96 7.74 -7.00 6.91
#